data_AF-A0AAD9HBS4-F1
#
_entry.id   AF-A0AAD9HBS4-F1
#
_cell.length_a   1.000
_cell.length_b   1.000
_cell.length_c   1.000
_cell.angle_alpha   90.00
_cell.angle_beta   90.00
_cell.angle_gamma   90.00
#
_symmetry.space_group_name_H-M   'P 1'
#
loop_
_entity.id
_entity.type
_entity.pdbx_description
1 polymer ?
#
loop_
_entity_poly.entity_id
_entity_poly.type
_entity_poly.pdbx_seq_one_letter_code
_entity_poly.pdbx_strand_id
1 'polypeptide(L)'
;MTENITNLIRRALRSYPHMMTRRSSFPPFIHHYQDKSHIPEPLVNCMSIAVLYVARNNDTRPFLWKTIREEQDRNLRHMQNYTKHEVFAALQAELIYIIMRVVDGEVISLTTENREYNMEMLLAYAAFWKQFMVTTDTPCIVDSRVSVSWEDWILNESRTRVACVWFIIAQIACVKVGIGCDVLESWKDLPLPCHKAQWAASTQEGWEEETIALSYLQNSPRQISSFGELLECNQAASAGHNAEKLDIWNSGADNIGNLLNLATTLM
;
A
#
# COMPACT_ATOMS: atom_id res chain seq x y z
N MET A 1 19.48 16.43 -3.49
CA MET A 1 19.30 15.29 -2.56
C MET A 1 17.90 14.70 -2.71
N THR A 2 16.85 15.51 -2.54
CA THR A 2 15.43 15.13 -2.71
C THR A 2 15.12 14.43 -4.04
N GLU A 3 15.63 14.94 -5.17
CA GLU A 3 15.43 14.32 -6.50
C GLU A 3 15.98 12.89 -6.59
N ASN A 4 17.11 12.60 -5.92
CA ASN A 4 17.69 11.26 -5.88
C ASN A 4 16.80 10.30 -5.08
N ILE A 5 16.22 10.76 -3.97
CA ILE A 5 15.32 9.97 -3.14
C ILE A 5 14.00 9.68 -3.86
N THR A 6 13.39 10.69 -4.48
CA THR A 6 12.19 10.53 -5.31
C THR A 6 12.43 9.49 -6.42
N ASN A 7 13.61 9.49 -7.04
CA ASN A 7 13.98 8.49 -8.04
C ASN A 7 14.17 7.08 -7.46
N LEU A 8 14.71 6.94 -6.25
CA LEU A 8 14.80 5.64 -5.57
C LEU A 8 13.41 5.07 -5.25
N ILE A 9 12.52 5.89 -4.68
CA ILE A 9 11.14 5.51 -4.40
C ILE A 9 10.42 5.12 -5.69
N ARG A 10 10.54 5.93 -6.76
CA ARG A 10 9.96 5.62 -8.06
C ARG A 10 10.47 4.30 -8.63
N ARG A 11 11.78 3.99 -8.49
CA ARG A 11 12.36 2.71 -8.92
C ARG A 11 11.82 1.53 -8.12
N ALA A 12 11.61 1.69 -6.81
CA ALA A 12 10.99 0.65 -6.00
C ALA A 12 9.54 0.39 -6.44
N LEU A 13 8.74 1.43 -6.63
CA LEU A 13 7.35 1.29 -7.11
C LEU A 13 7.27 0.68 -8.52
N ARG A 14 8.26 0.95 -9.39
CA ARG A 14 8.37 0.28 -10.72
C ARG A 14 8.45 -1.23 -10.63
N SER A 15 8.90 -1.80 -9.51
CA SER A 15 8.96 -3.25 -9.34
C SER A 15 7.59 -3.88 -9.06
N TYR A 16 6.60 -3.11 -8.57
CA TYR A 16 5.32 -3.68 -8.12
C TYR A 16 4.48 -4.29 -9.27
N PRO A 17 4.40 -3.68 -10.46
CA PRO A 17 3.81 -4.35 -11.62
C PRO A 17 4.52 -5.67 -11.98
N HIS A 18 5.86 -5.74 -11.87
CA HIS A 18 6.58 -6.99 -12.11
C HIS A 18 6.26 -8.06 -11.05
N MET A 19 6.17 -7.64 -9.78
CA MET A 19 5.79 -8.49 -8.65
C MET A 19 4.40 -9.11 -8.83
N MET A 20 3.45 -8.38 -9.43
CA MET A 20 2.11 -8.89 -9.75
C MET A 20 2.07 -10.00 -10.80
N THR A 21 3.16 -10.28 -11.52
CA THR A 21 3.17 -11.36 -12.53
C THR A 21 3.16 -12.77 -11.92
N ARG A 22 3.49 -12.90 -10.62
CA ARG A 22 3.47 -14.19 -9.91
C ARG A 22 2.88 -14.00 -8.52
N ARG A 23 2.03 -14.95 -8.11
CA ARG A 23 1.37 -14.94 -6.80
C ARG A 23 2.38 -14.94 -5.65
N SER A 24 3.44 -15.75 -5.79
CA SER A 24 4.53 -15.87 -4.82
C SER A 24 5.37 -14.61 -4.64
N SER A 25 5.21 -13.61 -5.52
CA SER A 25 5.98 -12.37 -5.48
C SER A 25 5.10 -11.15 -5.31
N PHE A 26 3.88 -11.29 -4.79
CA PHE A 26 2.98 -10.15 -4.66
C PHE A 26 3.61 -8.97 -3.91
N PRO A 27 3.28 -7.73 -4.32
CA PRO A 27 3.71 -6.51 -3.64
C PRO A 27 3.42 -6.56 -2.13
N PRO A 28 4.24 -5.86 -1.30
CA PRO A 28 4.21 -5.97 0.17
C PRO A 28 2.97 -5.32 0.85
N PHE A 29 1.85 -5.20 0.14
CA PHE A 29 0.54 -4.81 0.64
C PHE A 29 -0.57 -5.80 0.23
N ILE A 30 -0.20 -6.90 -0.43
CA ILE A 30 -1.05 -8.05 -0.74
C ILE A 30 -0.41 -9.27 -0.06
N HIS A 31 -1.10 -9.83 0.93
CA HIS A 31 -0.57 -10.92 1.74
C HIS A 31 -0.68 -12.26 0.99
N HIS A 32 0.31 -13.15 1.15
CA HIS A 32 0.29 -14.47 0.52
C HIS A 32 -0.89 -15.35 1.00
N TYR A 33 -1.47 -15.08 2.17
CA TYR A 33 -2.68 -15.78 2.62
C TYR A 33 -3.86 -15.57 1.67
N GLN A 34 -3.92 -14.41 1.00
CA GLN A 34 -4.92 -14.13 -0.04
C GLN A 34 -4.77 -15.05 -1.28
N ASP A 35 -3.74 -15.92 -1.32
CA ASP A 35 -3.48 -16.93 -2.37
C ASP A 35 -3.95 -18.36 -2.01
N LYS A 36 -4.30 -18.68 -0.76
CA LYS A 36 -4.39 -20.08 -0.32
C LYS A 36 -5.56 -20.90 -0.90
N SER A 37 -6.67 -20.29 -1.32
CA SER A 37 -7.86 -21.03 -1.78
C SER A 37 -8.44 -20.47 -3.08
N HIS A 38 -8.66 -19.16 -3.15
CA HIS A 38 -9.15 -18.48 -4.35
C HIS A 38 -8.70 -17.01 -4.29
N ILE A 39 -7.90 -16.58 -5.26
CA ILE A 39 -7.56 -15.17 -5.40
C ILE A 39 -8.81 -14.45 -5.89
N PRO A 40 -9.26 -13.37 -5.22
CA PRO A 40 -10.40 -12.59 -5.70
C PRO A 40 -10.20 -12.11 -7.13
N GLU A 41 -11.28 -12.14 -7.91
CA GLU A 41 -11.24 -11.83 -9.34
C GLU A 41 -10.51 -10.51 -9.69
N PRO A 42 -10.70 -9.39 -8.95
CA PRO A 42 -9.99 -8.14 -9.24
C PRO A 42 -8.45 -8.30 -9.24
N LEU A 43 -7.90 -9.11 -8.33
CA LEU A 43 -6.47 -9.38 -8.29
C LEU A 43 -6.02 -10.31 -9.42
N VAL A 44 -6.82 -11.31 -9.80
CA VAL A 44 -6.53 -12.19 -10.95
C VAL A 44 -6.43 -11.39 -12.25
N ASN A 45 -7.34 -10.44 -12.45
CA ASN A 45 -7.31 -9.59 -13.64
C ASN A 45 -6.16 -8.58 -13.57
N CYS A 46 -5.88 -8.03 -12.38
CA CYS A 46 -4.71 -7.19 -12.16
C CYS A 46 -3.41 -7.92 -12.50
N MET A 47 -3.27 -9.22 -12.16
CA MET A 47 -2.14 -10.04 -12.57
C MET A 47 -2.02 -10.14 -14.11
N SER A 48 -3.14 -10.39 -14.79
CA SER A 48 -3.17 -10.49 -16.26
C SER A 48 -2.78 -9.17 -16.92
N ILE A 49 -3.29 -8.06 -16.40
CA ILE A 49 -2.92 -6.70 -16.83
C ILE A 49 -1.45 -6.41 -16.51
N ALA A 50 -0.93 -6.88 -15.39
CA ALA A 50 0.48 -6.71 -15.04
C ALA A 50 1.41 -7.45 -16.02
N VAL A 51 1.02 -8.63 -16.50
CA VAL A 51 1.73 -9.32 -17.58
C VAL A 51 1.72 -8.48 -18.87
N LEU A 52 0.57 -7.93 -19.26
CA LEU A 52 0.46 -7.02 -20.41
C LEU A 52 1.32 -5.76 -20.20
N TYR A 53 1.32 -5.19 -19.00
CA TYR A 53 2.12 -4.02 -18.65
C TYR A 53 3.61 -4.35 -18.82
N VAL A 54 4.11 -5.44 -18.25
CA VAL A 54 5.52 -5.81 -18.34
C VAL A 54 5.96 -6.09 -19.78
N ALA A 55 5.10 -6.68 -20.59
CA ALA A 55 5.39 -7.00 -21.99
C ALA A 55 5.15 -5.84 -22.97
N ARG A 56 4.62 -4.70 -22.50
CA ARG A 56 4.17 -3.62 -23.38
C ARG A 56 5.30 -3.01 -24.21
N ASN A 57 4.95 -2.58 -25.41
CA ASN A 57 5.77 -1.69 -26.23
C ASN A 57 4.92 -0.47 -26.66
N ASN A 58 5.48 0.40 -27.50
CA ASN A 58 4.78 1.62 -27.93
C ASN A 58 3.47 1.33 -28.67
N ASP A 59 3.39 0.22 -29.42
CA ASP A 59 2.22 -0.15 -30.21
C ASP A 59 1.11 -0.77 -29.35
N THR A 60 1.47 -1.52 -28.30
CA THR A 60 0.50 -2.17 -27.39
C THR A 60 0.08 -1.28 -26.22
N ARG A 61 0.74 -0.13 -26.03
CA ARG A 61 0.46 0.82 -24.95
C ARG A 61 -1.01 1.30 -24.94
N PRO A 62 -1.62 1.71 -26.06
CA PRO A 62 -3.02 2.15 -26.05
C PRO A 62 -3.98 1.02 -25.64
N PHE A 63 -3.70 -0.22 -26.08
CA PHE A 63 -4.48 -1.39 -25.70
C PHE A 63 -4.42 -1.64 -24.20
N LEU A 64 -3.23 -1.59 -23.60
CA LEU A 64 -3.04 -1.74 -22.17
C LEU A 64 -3.87 -0.74 -21.35
N TRP A 65 -3.82 0.55 -21.70
CA TRP A 65 -4.57 1.58 -20.97
C TRP A 65 -6.08 1.47 -21.15
N LYS A 66 -6.52 1.03 -22.34
CA LYS A 66 -7.92 0.66 -22.57
C LYS A 66 -8.33 -0.50 -21.64
N THR A 67 -7.52 -1.55 -21.55
CA THR A 67 -7.80 -2.71 -20.68
C THR A 67 -7.85 -2.32 -19.20
N ILE A 68 -6.94 -1.48 -18.72
CA ILE A 68 -6.94 -0.97 -17.33
C ILE A 68 -8.25 -0.22 -17.06
N ARG A 69 -8.66 0.69 -17.96
CA ARG A 69 -9.90 1.46 -17.82
C ARG A 69 -11.14 0.55 -17.80
N GLU A 70 -11.22 -0.41 -18.73
CA GLU A 70 -12.34 -1.36 -18.78
C GLU A 70 -12.46 -2.20 -17.50
N GLU A 71 -11.33 -2.64 -16.94
CA GLU A 71 -11.29 -3.39 -15.69
C GLU A 71 -11.66 -2.52 -14.48
N GLN A 72 -11.18 -1.28 -14.42
CA GLN A 72 -11.58 -0.29 -13.42
C GLN A 72 -13.10 -0.06 -13.44
N ASP A 73 -13.67 0.22 -14.62
CA ASP A 73 -15.11 0.46 -14.80
C ASP A 73 -15.95 -0.76 -14.45
N ARG A 74 -15.43 -1.96 -14.72
CA ARG A 74 -16.07 -3.20 -14.31
C ARG A 74 -16.06 -3.36 -12.79
N ASN A 75 -14.93 -3.13 -12.12
CA ASN A 75 -14.85 -3.22 -10.66
C ASN A 75 -15.77 -2.19 -10.00
N LEU A 76 -15.83 -0.96 -10.50
CA LEU A 76 -16.75 0.08 -10.00
C LEU A 76 -18.22 -0.32 -10.15
N ARG A 77 -18.62 -0.91 -11.29
CA ARG A 77 -20.01 -1.39 -11.51
C ARG A 77 -20.42 -2.51 -10.56
N HIS A 78 -19.52 -3.42 -10.24
CA HIS A 78 -19.81 -4.59 -9.40
C HIS A 78 -19.55 -4.34 -7.91
N MET A 79 -18.89 -3.23 -7.55
CA MET A 79 -18.43 -2.91 -6.20
C MET A 79 -19.50 -3.07 -5.11
N GLN A 80 -20.77 -2.75 -5.41
CA GLN A 80 -21.88 -2.89 -4.44
C GLN A 80 -22.25 -4.34 -4.12
N ASN A 81 -21.89 -5.28 -5.00
CA ASN A 81 -22.16 -6.71 -4.84
C ASN A 81 -20.93 -7.49 -4.32
N TYR A 82 -19.79 -6.81 -4.15
CA TYR A 82 -18.56 -7.43 -3.67
C TYR A 82 -18.59 -7.67 -2.16
N THR A 83 -18.02 -8.79 -1.76
CA THR A 83 -17.64 -9.06 -0.36
C THR A 83 -16.56 -8.09 0.11
N LYS A 84 -16.34 -7.99 1.44
CA LYS A 84 -15.25 -7.17 2.01
C LYS A 84 -13.88 -7.49 1.38
N HIS A 85 -13.63 -8.77 1.07
CA HIS A 85 -12.38 -9.22 0.46
C HIS A 85 -12.27 -8.83 -1.02
N GLU A 86 -13.37 -8.88 -1.77
CA GLU A 86 -13.38 -8.46 -3.18
C GLU A 86 -13.27 -6.94 -3.34
N VAL A 87 -13.94 -6.16 -2.48
CA VAL A 87 -13.77 -4.69 -2.47
C VAL A 87 -12.32 -4.34 -2.15
N PHE A 88 -11.72 -5.01 -1.16
CA PHE A 88 -10.33 -4.76 -0.80
C PHE A 88 -9.35 -5.21 -1.89
N ALA A 89 -9.61 -6.34 -2.55
CA ALA A 89 -8.85 -6.78 -3.71
C ALA A 89 -8.94 -5.78 -4.88
N ALA A 90 -10.12 -5.19 -5.13
CA ALA A 90 -10.29 -4.14 -6.13
C ALA A 90 -9.52 -2.86 -5.75
N LEU A 91 -9.51 -2.48 -4.47
CA LEU A 91 -8.68 -1.38 -3.95
C LEU A 91 -7.18 -1.63 -4.16
N GLN A 92 -6.70 -2.85 -3.87
CA GLN A 92 -5.30 -3.25 -4.09
C GLN A 92 -4.94 -3.22 -5.59
N ALA A 93 -5.84 -3.70 -6.47
CA ALA A 93 -5.67 -3.65 -7.92
C ALA A 93 -5.63 -2.20 -8.45
N GLU A 94 -6.54 -1.35 -7.98
CA GLU A 94 -6.58 0.08 -8.33
C GLU A 94 -5.27 0.78 -7.96
N LEU A 95 -4.74 0.49 -6.76
CA LEU A 95 -3.45 1.02 -6.33
C LEU A 95 -2.30 0.60 -7.27
N ILE A 96 -2.31 -0.64 -7.78
CA ILE A 96 -1.35 -1.10 -8.79
C ILE A 96 -1.50 -0.34 -10.10
N TYR A 97 -2.72 -0.10 -10.57
CA TYR A 97 -2.95 0.68 -11.79
C TYR A 97 -2.45 2.11 -11.64
N ILE A 98 -2.66 2.74 -10.47
CA ILE A 98 -2.12 4.06 -10.16
C ILE A 98 -0.58 4.04 -10.13
N ILE A 99 0.03 3.01 -9.55
CA ILE A 99 1.49 2.83 -9.60
C ILE A 99 1.97 2.74 -11.04
N MET A 100 1.34 1.89 -11.86
CA MET A 100 1.64 1.77 -13.29
C MET A 100 1.59 3.15 -13.95
N ARG A 101 0.55 3.95 -13.67
CA ARG A 101 0.36 5.30 -14.25
C ARG A 101 1.46 6.27 -13.84
N VAL A 102 1.81 6.30 -12.56
CA VAL A 102 2.83 7.21 -12.01
C VAL A 102 4.23 6.88 -12.52
N VAL A 103 4.57 5.60 -12.64
CA VAL A 103 5.93 5.18 -12.97
C VAL A 103 6.23 5.09 -14.47
N ASP A 104 5.19 4.93 -15.28
CA ASP A 104 5.22 4.84 -16.74
C ASP A 104 5.43 6.21 -17.42
N GLY A 105 5.42 7.30 -16.65
CA GLY A 105 6.00 8.59 -17.07
C GLY A 105 5.11 9.46 -17.97
N GLU A 106 3.86 9.07 -18.22
CA GLU A 106 2.91 9.87 -19.01
C GLU A 106 2.29 11.04 -18.23
N VAL A 107 2.83 11.33 -17.04
CA VAL A 107 2.56 12.57 -16.28
C VAL A 107 2.96 13.83 -17.09
N ILE A 108 3.65 13.68 -18.23
CA ILE A 108 4.18 14.77 -19.06
C ILE A 108 3.41 14.92 -20.40
N SER A 109 2.31 14.19 -20.62
CA SER A 109 1.37 14.56 -21.69
C SER A 109 0.24 15.37 -21.07
N LEU A 110 0.41 16.71 -21.08
CA LEU A 110 -0.53 17.69 -20.52
C LEU A 110 -1.86 17.80 -21.30
N THR A 111 -2.30 16.73 -21.98
CA THR A 111 -3.61 16.70 -22.64
C THR A 111 -4.71 16.67 -21.58
N THR A 112 -5.84 17.29 -21.89
CA THR A 112 -7.02 17.30 -21.02
C THR A 112 -7.48 15.89 -20.68
N GLU A 113 -7.50 14.99 -21.66
CA GLU A 113 -7.88 13.58 -21.51
C GLU A 113 -7.01 12.84 -20.47
N ASN A 114 -5.69 13.10 -20.44
CA ASN A 114 -4.80 12.47 -19.46
C ASN A 114 -5.06 12.97 -18.04
N ARG A 115 -5.44 14.24 -17.88
CA ARG A 115 -5.79 14.82 -16.57
C ARG A 115 -7.12 14.28 -16.06
N GLU A 116 -8.11 14.16 -16.95
CA GLU A 116 -9.41 13.58 -16.64
C GLU A 116 -9.26 12.13 -16.19
N TYR A 117 -8.51 11.33 -16.95
CA TYR A 117 -8.30 9.93 -16.57
C TYR A 117 -7.53 9.78 -15.26
N ASN A 118 -6.49 10.59 -15.02
CA ASN A 118 -5.80 10.59 -13.74
C ASN A 118 -6.78 10.88 -12.59
N MET A 119 -7.68 11.84 -12.76
CA MET A 119 -8.71 12.15 -11.76
C MET A 119 -9.69 10.98 -11.57
N GLU A 120 -10.10 10.30 -12.64
CA GLU A 120 -10.96 9.12 -12.56
C GLU A 120 -10.32 7.98 -11.74
N MET A 121 -9.01 7.71 -11.91
CA MET A 121 -8.31 6.71 -11.10
C MET A 121 -8.28 7.09 -9.60
N LEU A 122 -8.02 8.37 -9.29
CA LEU A 122 -8.05 8.86 -7.91
C LEU A 122 -9.46 8.73 -7.29
N LEU A 123 -10.51 9.02 -8.06
CA LEU A 123 -11.90 8.86 -7.64
C LEU A 123 -12.29 7.39 -7.47
N ALA A 124 -11.81 6.49 -8.34
CA ALA A 124 -12.01 5.06 -8.23
C ALA A 124 -11.38 4.52 -6.94
N TYR A 125 -10.12 4.89 -6.66
CA TYR A 125 -9.45 4.54 -5.40
C TYR A 125 -10.26 5.02 -4.18
N ALA A 126 -10.70 6.28 -4.18
CA ALA A 126 -11.51 6.82 -3.09
C ALA A 126 -12.86 6.10 -2.92
N ALA A 127 -13.49 5.69 -4.03
CA ALA A 127 -14.74 4.93 -4.02
C ALA A 127 -14.55 3.54 -3.40
N PHE A 128 -13.52 2.79 -3.81
CA PHE A 128 -13.21 1.48 -3.22
C PHE A 128 -12.85 1.59 -1.74
N TRP A 129 -12.05 2.60 -1.37
CA TRP A 129 -11.71 2.85 0.03
C TRP A 129 -12.96 3.09 0.87
N LYS A 130 -13.85 3.98 0.40
CA LYS A 130 -15.12 4.28 1.07
C LYS A 130 -16.01 3.05 1.20
N GLN A 131 -16.17 2.28 0.12
CA GLN A 131 -16.95 1.05 0.16
C GLN A 131 -16.38 0.06 1.16
N PHE A 132 -15.06 -0.09 1.20
CA PHE A 132 -14.40 -1.01 2.13
C PHE A 132 -14.65 -0.62 3.59
N MET A 133 -14.59 0.68 3.92
CA MET A 133 -14.93 1.18 5.25
C MET A 133 -16.39 0.88 5.62
N VAL A 134 -17.33 1.10 4.70
CA VAL A 134 -18.75 0.77 4.93
C VAL A 134 -18.96 -0.73 5.15
N THR A 135 -18.23 -1.57 4.42
CA THR A 135 -18.43 -3.03 4.45
C THR A 135 -17.80 -3.69 5.69
N THR A 136 -16.76 -3.09 6.27
CA THR A 136 -16.02 -3.69 7.39
C THR A 136 -16.45 -3.21 8.77
N ASP A 137 -17.27 -2.15 8.86
CA ASP A 137 -17.65 -1.47 10.11
C ASP A 137 -16.44 -1.21 11.04
N THR A 138 -15.26 -1.12 10.44
CA THR A 138 -13.99 -1.07 11.15
C THR A 138 -13.52 0.37 11.15
N PRO A 139 -13.35 1.01 12.31
CA PRO A 139 -12.82 2.37 12.36
C PRO A 139 -11.44 2.44 11.67
N CYS A 140 -11.06 3.61 11.14
CA CYS A 140 -9.72 3.79 10.55
C CYS A 140 -8.59 3.45 11.55
N ILE A 141 -8.88 3.55 12.86
CA ILE A 141 -7.99 3.16 13.96
C ILE A 141 -8.57 1.94 14.65
N VAL A 142 -7.93 0.78 14.49
CA VAL A 142 -8.28 -0.43 15.24
C VAL A 142 -7.36 -0.53 16.44
N ASP A 143 -7.95 -0.58 17.64
CA ASP A 143 -7.19 -0.90 18.85
C ASP A 143 -6.68 -2.35 18.73
N SER A 144 -5.36 -2.52 18.80
CA SER A 144 -4.66 -3.81 18.69
C SER A 144 -4.98 -4.78 19.82
N ARG A 145 -5.81 -4.36 20.80
CA ARG A 145 -6.21 -5.13 21.98
C ARG A 145 -7.39 -6.07 21.77
N VAL A 146 -8.11 -5.99 20.66
CA VAL A 146 -9.19 -6.94 20.35
C VAL A 146 -8.57 -8.21 19.77
N SER A 147 -8.91 -9.37 20.34
CA SER A 147 -8.52 -10.69 19.81
C SER A 147 -9.11 -10.89 18.42
N VAL A 148 -8.39 -10.44 17.39
CA VAL A 148 -8.73 -10.61 15.99
C VAL A 148 -8.23 -11.96 15.49
N SER A 149 -8.99 -12.60 14.60
CA SER A 149 -8.50 -13.77 13.88
C SER A 149 -7.26 -13.39 13.07
N TRP A 150 -6.38 -14.35 12.74
CA TRP A 150 -5.23 -14.07 11.88
C TRP A 150 -5.66 -13.51 10.51
N GLU A 151 -6.79 -13.96 9.98
CA GLU A 151 -7.36 -13.45 8.73
C GLU A 151 -7.79 -11.98 8.83
N ASP A 152 -8.46 -11.60 9.91
CA ASP A 152 -8.86 -10.21 10.15
C ASP A 152 -7.65 -9.33 10.45
N TRP A 153 -6.63 -9.87 11.14
CA TRP A 153 -5.35 -9.18 11.32
C TRP A 153 -4.65 -8.92 9.99
N ILE A 154 -4.58 -9.92 9.10
CA ILE A 154 -4.01 -9.76 7.75
C ILE A 154 -4.76 -8.66 6.99
N LEU A 155 -6.09 -8.65 7.05
CA LEU A 155 -6.89 -7.64 6.36
C LEU A 155 -6.61 -6.23 6.90
N ASN A 156 -6.54 -6.07 8.22
CA ASN A 156 -6.22 -4.79 8.86
C ASN A 156 -4.79 -4.31 8.56
N GLU A 157 -3.82 -5.21 8.62
CA GLU A 157 -2.42 -4.91 8.30
C GLU A 157 -2.24 -4.58 6.82
N SER A 158 -2.93 -5.30 5.93
CA SER A 158 -2.95 -5.00 4.50
C SER A 158 -3.53 -3.60 4.24
N ARG A 159 -4.56 -3.19 4.99
CA ARG A 159 -5.13 -1.84 4.92
C ARG A 159 -4.10 -0.77 5.32
N THR A 160 -3.38 -0.98 6.42
CA THR A 160 -2.27 -0.11 6.84
C THR A 160 -1.23 0.02 5.73
N ARG A 161 -0.81 -1.11 5.15
CA ARG A 161 0.18 -1.14 4.06
C ARG A 161 -0.29 -0.43 2.79
N VAL A 162 -1.57 -0.56 2.43
CA VAL A 162 -2.20 0.19 1.32
C VAL A 162 -2.12 1.69 1.59
N ALA A 163 -2.46 2.15 2.82
CA ALA A 163 -2.36 3.56 3.19
C ALA A 163 -0.92 4.08 3.13
N CYS A 164 0.07 3.29 3.57
CA CYS A 164 1.48 3.65 3.47
C CYS A 164 1.95 3.79 2.01
N VAL A 165 1.58 2.84 1.15
CA VAL A 165 1.94 2.89 -0.28
C VAL A 165 1.25 4.07 -0.96
N TRP A 166 -0.02 4.34 -0.64
CA TRP A 166 -0.73 5.51 -1.10
C TRP A 166 -0.03 6.82 -0.71
N PHE A 167 0.37 6.95 0.55
CA PHE A 167 1.13 8.09 1.05
C PHE A 167 2.44 8.27 0.26
N ILE A 168 3.20 7.20 0.05
CA ILE A 168 4.44 7.22 -0.75
C ILE A 168 4.17 7.70 -2.19
N ILE A 169 3.09 7.24 -2.83
CA ILE A 169 2.69 7.68 -4.16
C ILE A 169 2.34 9.18 -4.16
N ALA A 170 1.58 9.65 -3.17
CA ALA A 170 1.19 11.05 -3.06
C ALA A 170 2.42 11.98 -2.94
N GLN A 171 3.44 11.57 -2.18
CA GLN A 171 4.70 12.32 -2.06
C GLN A 171 5.43 12.47 -3.40
N ILE A 172 5.50 11.41 -4.22
CA ILE A 172 6.24 11.46 -5.49
C ILE A 172 5.44 12.07 -6.65
N ALA A 173 4.12 12.02 -6.59
CA ALA A 173 3.22 12.51 -7.63
C ALA A 173 2.71 13.94 -7.36
N CYS A 174 3.09 14.54 -6.22
CA CYS A 174 2.59 15.82 -5.74
C CYS A 174 1.05 15.88 -5.70
N VAL A 175 0.41 14.74 -5.43
CA VAL A 175 -1.05 14.65 -5.35
C VAL A 175 -1.47 15.11 -3.96
N LYS A 176 -2.43 16.04 -3.89
CA LYS A 176 -3.06 16.39 -2.62
C LYS A 176 -3.82 15.16 -2.12
N VAL A 177 -3.48 14.70 -0.92
CA VAL A 177 -4.19 13.60 -0.26
C VAL A 177 -5.58 14.13 0.12
N GLY A 178 -6.57 13.86 -0.74
CA GLY A 178 -7.96 14.33 -0.60
C GLY A 178 -8.96 13.18 -0.50
N ILE A 179 -8.50 12.00 -0.06
CA ILE A 179 -9.37 10.86 0.24
C ILE A 179 -9.88 11.07 1.66
N GLY A 180 -11.19 10.93 1.85
CA GLY A 180 -11.87 11.00 3.16
C GLY A 180 -11.48 9.84 4.06
N CYS A 181 -10.24 9.89 4.54
CA CYS A 181 -9.66 9.02 5.54
C CYS A 181 -8.90 9.95 6.49
N ASP A 182 -9.38 10.08 7.72
CA ASP A 182 -8.80 11.01 8.72
C ASP A 182 -7.28 10.81 8.91
N VAL A 183 -6.81 9.56 8.75
CA VAL A 183 -5.39 9.15 8.81
C VAL A 183 -4.56 9.69 7.64
N LEU A 184 -5.18 9.86 6.48
CA LEU A 184 -4.55 10.41 5.28
C LEU A 184 -4.69 11.94 5.22
N GLU A 185 -5.65 12.53 5.94
CA GLU A 185 -5.75 13.98 6.15
C GLU A 185 -4.67 14.49 7.14
N SER A 186 -4.30 13.67 8.13
CA SER A 186 -3.17 13.90 9.04
C SER A 186 -2.07 12.86 8.84
N TRP A 187 -1.16 13.11 7.88
CA TRP A 187 -0.03 12.23 7.58
C TRP A 187 0.86 11.89 8.79
N LYS A 188 0.82 12.70 9.86
CA LYS A 188 1.53 12.44 11.12
C LYS A 188 0.99 11.24 11.86
N ASP A 189 -0.30 10.96 11.72
CA ASP A 189 -1.02 9.89 12.40
C ASP A 189 -1.07 8.61 11.56
N LEU A 190 -0.45 8.59 10.38
CA LEU A 190 -0.35 7.41 9.52
C LEU A 190 0.31 6.25 10.30
N PRO A 191 -0.41 5.15 10.59
CA PRO A 191 0.17 3.99 11.23
C PRO A 191 1.24 3.34 10.35
N LEU A 192 2.26 2.79 10.99
CA LEU A 192 3.35 2.10 10.31
C LEU A 192 3.03 0.61 10.11
N PRO A 193 3.56 -0.03 9.04
CA PRO A 193 3.45 -1.47 8.87
C PRO A 193 4.06 -2.24 10.04
N CYS A 194 3.53 -3.43 10.31
CA CYS A 194 4.08 -4.35 11.30
C CYS A 194 5.49 -4.85 10.94
N HIS A 195 6.08 -5.58 11.88
CA HIS A 195 7.38 -6.22 11.69
C HIS A 195 7.34 -7.23 10.52
N LYS A 196 8.38 -7.22 9.67
CA LYS A 196 8.46 -8.08 8.47
C LYS A 196 8.25 -9.57 8.74
N ALA A 197 8.65 -10.06 9.93
CA ALA A 197 8.47 -11.45 10.32
C ALA A 197 6.99 -11.82 10.52
N GLN A 198 6.20 -10.93 11.16
CA GLN A 198 4.75 -11.13 11.32
C GLN A 198 4.03 -11.13 9.97
N TRP A 199 4.43 -10.23 9.06
CA TRP A 199 3.87 -10.18 7.71
C TRP A 199 4.30 -11.36 6.83
N ALA A 200 5.50 -11.91 7.04
CA ALA A 200 6.01 -13.05 6.28
C ALA A 200 5.44 -14.39 6.76
N ALA A 201 4.82 -14.45 7.94
CA ALA A 201 4.26 -15.66 8.51
C ALA A 201 3.28 -16.33 7.54
N SER A 202 3.50 -17.61 7.25
CA SER A 202 2.71 -18.37 6.28
C SER A 202 1.55 -19.16 6.89
N THR A 203 1.50 -19.25 8.21
CA THR A 203 0.46 -19.94 8.99
C THR A 203 0.05 -19.09 10.18
N GLN A 204 -1.13 -19.38 10.74
CA GLN A 204 -1.61 -18.72 11.94
C GLN A 204 -0.64 -18.95 13.11
N GLU A 205 -0.15 -20.19 13.26
CA GLU A 205 0.77 -20.56 14.32
C GLU A 205 2.09 -19.78 14.21
N GLY A 206 2.65 -19.66 13.00
CA GLY A 206 3.86 -18.87 12.78
C GLY A 206 3.65 -17.38 13.05
N TRP A 207 2.46 -16.85 12.76
CA TRP A 207 2.13 -15.47 13.11
C TRP A 207 1.97 -15.27 14.62
N GLU A 208 1.37 -16.22 15.33
CA GLU A 208 1.24 -16.20 16.79
C GLU A 208 2.62 -16.27 17.46
N GLU A 209 3.51 -17.14 16.99
CA GLU A 209 4.89 -17.25 17.47
C GLU A 209 5.65 -15.92 17.33
N GLU A 210 5.61 -15.30 16.15
CA GLU A 210 6.25 -14.00 15.91
C GLU A 210 5.60 -12.88 16.75
N THR A 211 4.28 -12.92 16.92
CA THR A 211 3.56 -11.93 17.74
C THR A 211 3.94 -12.04 19.21
N ILE A 212 4.09 -13.25 19.74
CA ILE A 212 4.60 -13.49 21.10
C ILE A 212 6.06 -13.04 21.20
N ALA A 213 6.90 -13.41 20.24
CA ALA A 213 8.31 -13.05 20.22
C ALA A 213 8.52 -11.53 20.20
N LEU A 214 7.61 -10.78 19.57
CA LEU A 214 7.64 -9.31 19.47
C LEU A 214 6.81 -8.60 20.53
N SER A 215 6.20 -9.32 21.48
CA SER A 215 5.39 -8.73 22.55
C SER A 215 6.16 -7.75 23.42
N TYR A 216 7.50 -7.88 23.53
CA TYR A 216 8.34 -6.91 24.24
C TYR A 216 8.38 -5.53 23.58
N LEU A 217 8.05 -5.45 22.28
CA LEU A 217 7.88 -4.17 21.58
C LEU A 217 6.51 -3.56 21.86
N GLN A 218 5.48 -4.39 22.08
CA GLN A 218 4.14 -3.93 22.37
C GLN A 218 4.13 -3.20 23.72
N ASN A 219 3.78 -1.91 23.69
CA ASN A 219 3.83 -0.97 24.84
C ASN A 219 5.24 -0.53 25.27
N SER A 220 6.28 -0.82 24.48
CA SER A 220 7.59 -0.24 24.71
C SER A 220 7.57 1.25 24.36
N PRO A 221 8.11 2.15 25.22
CA PRO A 221 8.27 3.57 24.87
C PRO A 221 9.27 3.78 23.71
N ARG A 222 9.94 2.70 23.27
CA ARG A 222 10.89 2.68 22.16
C ARG A 222 10.25 2.30 20.82
N GLN A 223 8.98 1.90 20.80
CA GLN A 223 8.28 1.58 19.56
C GLN A 223 7.91 2.88 18.83
N ILE A 224 8.19 2.94 17.52
CA ILE A 224 7.69 3.99 16.64
C ILE A 224 6.33 3.55 16.11
N SER A 225 5.29 4.34 16.38
CA SER A 225 3.89 3.97 16.14
C SER A 225 3.28 4.63 14.91
N SER A 226 3.78 5.81 14.52
CA SER A 226 3.27 6.58 13.39
C SER A 226 4.39 7.15 12.52
N PHE A 227 4.03 7.56 11.30
CA PHE A 227 4.96 8.23 10.41
C PHE A 227 5.46 9.58 10.96
N GLY A 228 4.61 10.32 11.70
CA GLY A 228 5.03 11.55 12.36
C GLY A 228 6.15 11.31 13.38
N GLU A 229 6.01 10.27 14.21
CA GLU A 229 7.06 9.87 15.15
C GLU A 229 8.33 9.37 14.43
N LEU A 230 8.18 8.65 13.32
CA LEU A 230 9.31 8.23 12.49
C LEU A 230 10.07 9.41 11.92
N LEU A 231 9.37 10.45 11.46
CA LEU A 231 9.97 11.68 10.96
C LEU A 231 10.74 12.41 12.06
N GLU A 232 10.13 12.59 13.23
CA GLU A 232 10.77 13.24 14.39
C GLU A 232 12.03 12.50 14.84
N CYS A 233 11.97 11.16 14.90
CA CYS A 233 13.13 10.33 15.24
C CYS A 233 14.25 10.49 14.21
N ASN A 234 13.94 10.52 12.91
CA ASN A 234 14.93 10.72 11.85
C ASN A 234 15.54 12.13 11.89
N GLN A 235 14.76 13.17 12.17
CA GLN A 235 15.25 14.55 12.27
C GLN A 235 16.21 14.74 13.45
N ALA A 236 16.00 13.99 14.54
CA ALA A 236 16.84 14.00 15.73
C ALA A 236 17.58 12.67 15.95
N ALA A 237 18.05 12.04 14.86
CA ALA A 237 18.69 10.71 14.89
C ALA A 237 20.00 10.67 15.69
N SER A 238 20.64 11.82 15.93
CA SER A 238 21.85 11.91 16.75
C SER A 238 21.59 11.78 18.26
N ALA A 239 20.33 11.91 18.71
CA ALA A 239 19.96 11.68 20.09
C ALA A 239 19.92 10.17 20.38
N GLY A 240 20.65 9.71 21.40
CA GLY A 240 20.80 8.27 21.68
C GLY A 240 19.49 7.49 21.82
N HIS A 241 18.46 8.10 22.41
CA HIS A 241 17.12 7.48 22.51
C HIS A 241 16.44 7.31 21.15
N ASN A 242 16.57 8.29 20.25
CA ASN A 242 15.97 8.21 18.90
C ASN A 242 16.75 7.24 18.01
N ALA A 243 18.08 7.19 18.14
CA ALA A 243 18.90 6.19 17.45
C ALA A 243 18.45 4.77 17.82
N GLU A 244 18.22 4.49 19.11
CA GLU A 244 17.73 3.18 19.56
C GLU A 244 16.33 2.85 19.00
N LYS A 245 15.41 3.83 19.00
CA LYS A 245 14.09 3.67 18.36
C LYS A 245 14.20 3.31 16.88
N LEU A 246 15.08 4.02 16.15
CA LEU A 246 15.33 3.79 14.74
C LEU A 246 15.98 2.42 14.48
N ASP A 247 16.92 1.98 15.31
CA ASP A 247 17.54 0.66 15.21
C ASP A 247 16.51 -0.46 15.37
N ILE A 248 15.61 -0.33 16.35
CA ILE A 248 14.50 -1.26 16.57
C ILE A 248 13.58 -1.28 15.34
N TRP A 249 13.13 -0.11 14.87
CA TRP A 249 12.28 0.00 13.68
C TRP A 249 12.94 -0.62 12.43
N ASN A 250 14.19 -0.26 12.15
CA ASN A 250 14.92 -0.71 10.97
C ASN A 250 15.22 -2.20 10.99
N SER A 251 15.36 -2.82 12.17
CA SER A 251 15.54 -4.27 12.30
C SER A 251 14.34 -5.05 11.75
N GLY A 252 13.14 -4.47 11.90
CA GLY A 252 11.87 -5.05 11.49
C GLY A 252 11.30 -4.54 10.17
N ALA A 253 11.87 -3.48 9.60
CA ALA A 253 11.36 -2.86 8.39
C ALA A 253 11.47 -3.79 7.17
N ASP A 254 10.37 -3.91 6.43
CA ASP A 254 10.36 -4.50 5.09
C ASP A 254 10.55 -3.42 4.01
N ASN A 255 10.27 -3.75 2.76
CA ASN A 255 10.41 -2.79 1.66
C ASN A 255 9.53 -1.55 1.83
N ILE A 256 8.30 -1.65 2.36
CA ILE A 256 7.46 -0.46 2.62
C ILE A 256 8.08 0.36 3.74
N GLY A 257 8.51 -0.28 4.82
CA GLY A 257 9.17 0.41 5.94
C GLY A 257 10.41 1.20 5.50
N ASN A 258 11.24 0.60 4.63
CA ASN A 258 12.39 1.28 4.05
C ASN A 258 12.00 2.44 3.14
N LEU A 259 10.92 2.33 2.37
CA LEU A 259 10.42 3.45 1.57
C LEU A 259 9.86 4.58 2.44
N LEU A 260 9.28 4.28 3.60
CA LEU A 260 8.85 5.30 4.56
C LEU A 260 10.05 6.03 5.18
N ASN A 261 11.15 5.34 5.51
CA ASN A 261 12.41 5.98 5.91
C ASN A 261 12.94 6.92 4.82
N LEU A 262 12.81 6.57 3.54
CA LEU A 262 13.18 7.47 2.46
C LEU A 262 12.22 8.66 2.39
N ALA A 263 10.91 8.43 2.58
CA ALA A 263 9.91 9.48 2.53
C ALA A 263 10.08 10.54 3.63
N THR A 264 10.62 10.20 4.81
CA THR A 264 10.91 11.22 5.85
C THR A 264 11.93 12.27 5.38
N THR A 265 12.81 11.91 4.44
CA THR A 265 13.81 12.84 3.88
C THR A 265 13.26 13.77 2.80
N LEU A 266 12.01 13.55 2.37
CA LEU A 266 11.30 14.42 1.43
C LEU A 266 10.55 15.56 2.14
N MET A 267 10.43 15.51 3.47
CA MET A 267 9.69 16.45 4.31
C MET A 267 10.56 17.42 5.10
#